data_AF-A0A136KX82-F1
#
_entry.id   AF-A0A136KX82-F1
#
_cell.length_a   1.000
_cell.length_b   1.000
_cell.length_c   1.000
_cell.angle_alpha   90.00
_cell.angle_beta   90.00
_cell.angle_gamma   90.00
#
_symmetry.space_group_name_H-M   'P 1'
#
loop_
_entity.id
_entity.type
_entity.pdbx_description
1 polymer ?
#
loop_
_entity_poly.entity_id
_entity_poly.type
_entity_poly.pdbx_seq_one_letter_code
_entity_poly.pdbx_strand_id
1 'polypeptide(L)'
;MKNEVKAQVTPVRTPAIMPSSNEVKPVSIFGGSAPKKLDPEKEFALLSIVQQIDTVLQRKIAGTPLEEQKLHLKESPEGAVEVYIGLQKYPSIDDVPDEKIRAIIRGAISEWENKHIPGL
;
A
#
# COMPACT_ATOMS: atom_id res chain seq x y z
N MET A 1 46.86 -28.01 31.46
CA MET A 1 46.51 -27.89 32.90
C MET A 1 46.15 -26.44 33.20
N LYS A 2 44.96 -26.22 33.81
CA LYS A 2 44.68 -25.31 34.97
C LYS A 2 44.93 -23.80 34.74
N ASN A 3 43.87 -22.95 34.70
CA ASN A 3 43.35 -22.11 35.81
C ASN A 3 44.40 -21.08 36.29
N GLU A 4 44.16 -19.78 36.52
CA GLU A 4 42.98 -19.03 36.96
C GLU A 4 43.23 -17.51 36.82
N VAL A 5 42.12 -16.77 36.86
CA VAL A 5 41.92 -15.30 36.89
C VAL A 5 42.58 -14.57 38.07
N LYS A 6 42.92 -13.27 37.89
CA LYS A 6 42.25 -12.17 38.64
C LYS A 6 42.63 -10.76 38.15
N ALA A 7 41.57 -9.97 37.96
CA ALA A 7 41.46 -8.51 38.09
C ALA A 7 42.29 -7.63 37.11
N GLN A 8 41.61 -6.79 36.33
CA GLN A 8 41.18 -5.47 36.78
C GLN A 8 40.35 -4.77 35.70
N VAL A 9 39.36 -4.03 36.18
CA VAL A 9 38.42 -3.20 35.44
C VAL A 9 39.17 -2.04 34.78
N THR A 10 39.00 -1.86 33.47
CA THR A 10 38.72 -0.58 32.79
C THR A 10 38.65 -0.83 31.27
N PRO A 11 37.53 -0.58 30.57
CA PRO A 11 37.59 -0.32 29.15
C PRO A 11 38.01 1.14 28.92
N VAL A 12 39.16 1.27 28.27
CA VAL A 12 39.74 2.51 27.74
C VAL A 12 38.79 3.20 26.75
N ARG A 13 38.86 4.54 26.77
CA ARG A 13 38.13 5.50 25.94
C ARG A 13 38.15 5.17 24.44
N THR A 14 37.00 5.33 23.80
CA THR A 14 36.88 5.71 22.38
C THR A 14 35.99 6.96 22.31
N PRO A 15 36.42 8.08 21.72
CA PRO A 15 35.57 9.22 21.42
C PRO A 15 34.96 9.12 20.01
N ALA A 16 33.74 9.65 19.84
CA ALA A 16 32.98 9.85 18.59
C ALA A 16 32.57 8.55 17.86
N ILE A 17 31.29 8.31 17.57
CA ILE A 17 30.47 9.06 16.61
C ILE A 17 29.02 9.11 17.13
N MET A 18 28.47 10.30 17.30
CA MET A 18 27.02 10.51 17.41
C MET A 18 26.41 10.42 16.01
N PRO A 19 25.38 9.62 15.74
CA PRO A 19 24.39 9.99 14.75
C PRO A 19 23.37 10.91 15.43
N SER A 20 23.54 12.20 15.14
CA SER A 20 22.51 13.23 15.01
C SER A 20 21.08 12.76 15.33
N SER A 21 20.66 12.92 16.58
CA SER A 21 19.24 13.03 16.91
C SER A 21 18.83 14.46 16.55
N ASN A 22 18.46 14.64 15.29
CA ASN A 22 17.81 15.86 14.86
C ASN A 22 16.42 15.85 15.51
N GLU A 23 16.31 16.43 16.72
CA GLU A 23 15.04 16.70 17.38
C GLU A 23 14.32 17.79 16.57
N VAL A 24 13.71 17.38 15.46
CA VAL A 24 12.76 18.21 14.74
C VAL A 24 11.49 18.26 15.58
N LYS A 25 11.39 19.31 16.39
CA LYS A 25 10.15 19.71 17.06
C LYS A 25 9.03 19.74 16.02
N PRO A 26 7.94 18.97 16.14
CA PRO A 26 6.78 19.26 15.34
C PRO A 26 6.15 20.52 15.92
N VAL A 27 6.46 21.65 15.29
CA VAL A 27 5.67 22.87 15.42
C VAL A 27 4.24 22.48 15.00
N SER A 28 3.30 22.60 15.94
CA SER A 28 1.87 22.48 15.64
C SER A 28 1.46 23.67 14.80
N ILE A 29 1.63 23.55 13.50
CA ILE A 29 1.02 24.39 12.49
C ILE A 29 -0.04 23.55 11.77
N PHE A 30 -1.03 24.24 11.21
CA PHE A 30 -2.23 23.73 10.54
C PHE A 30 -3.45 23.62 11.46
N GLY A 31 -4.07 24.80 11.62
CA GLY A 31 -5.51 24.91 11.83
C GLY A 31 -6.24 24.09 10.77
N GLY A 32 -7.04 23.14 11.24
CA GLY A 32 -7.92 22.34 10.40
C GLY A 32 -8.98 23.22 9.77
N SER A 33 -8.79 23.56 8.50
CA SER A 33 -9.92 23.77 7.61
C SER A 33 -10.59 22.41 7.48
N ALA A 34 -11.74 22.23 8.15
CA ALA A 34 -12.55 21.04 7.99
C ALA A 34 -12.80 20.83 6.49
N PRO A 35 -12.44 19.68 5.89
CA PRO A 35 -12.79 19.43 4.51
C PRO A 35 -14.31 19.41 4.45
N LYS A 36 -14.85 20.26 3.59
CA LYS A 36 -16.25 20.24 3.18
C LYS A 36 -16.53 18.82 2.72
N LYS A 37 -17.36 18.07 3.45
CA LYS A 37 -17.70 16.68 3.14
C LYS A 37 -18.16 16.62 1.68
N LEU A 38 -17.27 16.19 0.79
CA LEU A 38 -17.64 15.87 -0.58
C LEU A 38 -18.43 14.57 -0.48
N ASP A 39 -19.54 14.48 -1.20
CA ASP A 39 -20.32 13.25 -1.24
C ASP A 39 -19.41 12.10 -1.71
N PRO A 40 -19.37 10.94 -1.03
CA PRO A 40 -18.43 9.86 -1.34
C PRO A 40 -18.57 9.32 -2.76
N GLU A 41 -19.74 9.49 -3.39
CA GLU A 41 -19.97 9.14 -4.80
C GLU A 41 -19.25 10.09 -5.79
N LYS A 42 -19.16 11.38 -5.46
CA LYS A 42 -18.39 12.34 -6.27
C LYS A 42 -16.90 12.08 -6.16
N GLU A 43 -16.41 11.77 -4.96
CA GLU A 43 -14.99 11.45 -4.76
C GLU A 43 -14.61 10.21 -5.57
N PHE A 44 -15.47 9.18 -5.59
CA PHE A 44 -15.27 8.00 -6.40
C PHE A 44 -15.18 8.31 -7.91
N ALA A 45 -16.05 9.16 -8.43
CA ALA A 45 -16.04 9.54 -9.85
C ALA A 45 -14.83 10.40 -10.26
N LEU A 46 -14.15 11.04 -9.30
CA LEU A 46 -12.92 11.80 -9.53
C LEU A 46 -11.65 10.92 -9.56
N LEU A 47 -11.76 9.67 -9.09
CA LEU A 47 -10.66 8.71 -9.14
C LEU A 47 -10.38 8.29 -10.58
N SER A 48 -9.13 7.92 -10.85
CA SER A 48 -8.77 7.28 -12.13
C SER A 48 -9.56 5.98 -12.33
N ILE A 49 -9.78 5.58 -13.59
CA ILE A 49 -10.49 4.35 -13.95
C ILE A 49 -9.97 3.15 -13.17
N VAL A 50 -8.64 3.04 -13.01
CA VAL A 50 -8.00 1.92 -12.33
C VAL A 50 -8.28 1.95 -10.84
N GLN A 51 -8.32 3.14 -10.23
CA GLN A 51 -8.68 3.32 -8.82
C GLN A 51 -10.17 3.04 -8.57
N GLN A 52 -11.03 3.36 -9.54
CA GLN A 52 -12.44 3.00 -9.47
C GLN A 52 -12.62 1.48 -9.48
N ILE A 53 -11.93 0.80 -10.39
CA ILE A 53 -11.91 -0.67 -10.47
C ILE A 53 -11.29 -1.26 -9.20
N ASP A 54 -10.20 -0.69 -8.67
CA ASP A 54 -9.58 -1.13 -7.41
C ASP A 54 -10.60 -1.08 -6.27
N THR A 55 -11.38 -0.01 -6.14
CA THR A 55 -12.40 0.09 -5.10
C THR A 55 -13.46 -1.00 -5.23
N VAL A 56 -13.88 -1.32 -6.47
CA VAL A 56 -14.81 -2.43 -6.74
C VAL A 56 -14.15 -3.75 -6.35
N LEU A 57 -12.89 -3.96 -6.72
CA LEU A 57 -12.10 -5.13 -6.34
C LEU A 57 -11.99 -5.27 -4.82
N GLN A 58 -11.64 -4.20 -4.09
CA GLN A 58 -11.55 -4.18 -2.63
C GLN A 58 -12.86 -4.63 -1.99
N ARG A 59 -14.01 -4.14 -2.49
CA ARG A 59 -15.33 -4.56 -2.00
C ARG A 59 -15.60 -6.04 -2.25
N LYS A 60 -15.12 -6.60 -3.37
CA LYS A 60 -15.29 -8.02 -3.70
C LYS A 60 -14.40 -8.93 -2.86
N ILE A 61 -13.20 -8.49 -2.53
CA ILE A 61 -12.27 -9.29 -1.71
C ILE A 61 -12.41 -9.04 -0.21
N ALA A 62 -13.18 -8.03 0.20
CA ALA A 62 -13.49 -7.76 1.59
C ALA A 62 -14.11 -8.99 2.27
N GLY A 63 -13.55 -9.43 3.39
CA GLY A 63 -13.97 -10.62 4.12
C GLY A 63 -13.48 -11.94 3.50
N THR A 64 -12.60 -11.90 2.50
CA THR A 64 -11.95 -13.07 1.90
C THR A 64 -10.47 -13.13 2.30
N PRO A 65 -9.79 -14.29 2.24
CA PRO A 65 -8.35 -14.39 2.51
C PRO A 65 -7.48 -13.59 1.53
N LEU A 66 -8.05 -13.08 0.42
CA LEU A 66 -7.34 -12.18 -0.50
C LEU A 66 -7.18 -10.76 0.04
N GLU A 67 -8.03 -10.35 0.98
CA GLU A 67 -7.87 -9.08 1.70
C GLU A 67 -6.54 -9.08 2.48
N GLU A 68 -6.21 -10.20 3.14
CA GLU A 68 -4.95 -10.36 3.87
C GLU A 68 -3.72 -10.29 2.96
N GLN A 69 -3.89 -10.67 1.68
CA GLN A 69 -2.83 -10.57 0.69
C GLN A 69 -2.59 -9.14 0.19
N LYS A 70 -3.36 -8.14 0.65
CA LYS A 70 -3.26 -6.74 0.20
C LYS A 70 -3.24 -6.63 -1.33
N LEU A 71 -4.21 -7.29 -1.96
CA LEU A 71 -4.42 -7.23 -3.39
C LEU A 71 -4.98 -5.85 -3.75
N HIS A 72 -4.27 -5.08 -4.57
CA HIS A 72 -4.68 -3.75 -5.03
C HIS A 72 -4.34 -3.54 -6.51
N LEU A 73 -5.10 -2.68 -7.18
CA LEU A 73 -4.80 -2.23 -8.54
C LEU A 73 -4.30 -0.80 -8.53
N LYS A 74 -3.33 -0.51 -9.39
CA LYS A 74 -2.79 0.83 -9.60
C LYS A 74 -2.64 1.13 -11.07
N GLU A 75 -2.78 2.40 -11.41
CA GLU A 75 -2.46 2.90 -12.74
C GLU A 75 -0.95 3.15 -12.84
N SER A 76 -0.32 2.57 -13.86
CA SER A 76 1.04 2.91 -14.27
C SER A 76 1.06 4.29 -14.92
N PRO A 77 2.17 5.05 -14.82
CA PRO A 77 2.36 6.28 -15.61
C PRO A 77 2.22 6.08 -17.13
N GLU A 78 2.33 4.85 -17.63
CA GLU A 78 2.09 4.50 -19.04
C GLU A 78 0.60 4.30 -19.38
N GLY A 79 -0.31 4.42 -18.41
CA GLY A 79 -1.74 4.16 -18.57
C GLY A 79 -2.12 2.68 -18.51
N ALA A 80 -1.20 1.80 -18.10
CA ALA A 80 -1.44 0.38 -17.91
C ALA A 80 -1.98 0.06 -16.50
N VAL A 81 -2.66 -1.09 -16.35
CA VAL A 81 -3.11 -1.61 -15.05
C VAL A 81 -2.02 -2.46 -14.42
N GLU A 82 -1.49 -2.01 -13.28
CA GLU A 82 -0.55 -2.74 -12.45
C GLU A 82 -1.27 -3.42 -11.29
N VAL A 83 -0.95 -4.69 -11.06
CA VAL A 83 -1.51 -5.47 -9.95
C VAL A 83 -0.48 -5.56 -8.83
N TYR A 84 -0.89 -5.18 -7.62
CA TYR A 84 -0.08 -5.28 -6.42
C TYR A 84 -0.66 -6.36 -5.51
N ILE A 85 0.18 -7.29 -5.08
CA ILE A 85 -0.18 -8.38 -4.16
C ILE A 85 0.82 -8.37 -3.02
N GLY A 86 0.48 -7.68 -1.93
CA GLY A 86 1.36 -7.52 -0.78
C GLY A 86 2.61 -6.73 -1.14
N LEU A 87 3.73 -7.43 -1.30
CA LEU A 87 5.02 -6.86 -1.69
C LEU A 87 5.37 -7.12 -3.16
N GLN A 88 4.57 -7.93 -3.86
CA GLN A 88 4.77 -8.19 -5.28
C GLN A 88 3.99 -7.20 -6.13
N LYS A 89 4.60 -6.79 -7.23
CA LYS A 89 4.00 -5.99 -8.30
C LYS A 89 4.06 -6.80 -9.58
N TYR A 90 2.96 -6.80 -10.31
CA TYR A 90 2.82 -7.38 -11.62
C TYR A 90 2.43 -6.28 -12.62
N PRO A 91 3.10 -6.19 -13.78
CA PRO A 91 2.84 -5.14 -14.77
C PRO A 91 1.50 -5.32 -15.49
N SER A 92 0.86 -6.47 -15.36
CA SER A 92 -0.39 -6.81 -16.03
C SER A 92 -1.14 -7.90 -15.26
N ILE A 93 -2.45 -8.04 -15.53
CA ILE A 93 -3.28 -9.07 -14.91
C ILE A 93 -2.82 -10.47 -15.33
N ASP A 94 -2.38 -10.65 -16.57
CA ASP A 94 -1.93 -11.96 -17.09
C ASP A 94 -0.62 -12.46 -16.46
N ASP A 95 0.22 -11.55 -15.95
CA ASP A 95 1.46 -11.85 -15.23
C ASP A 95 1.22 -12.41 -13.81
N VAL A 96 -0.01 -12.28 -13.29
CA VAL A 96 -0.35 -12.79 -11.96
C VAL A 96 -0.41 -14.33 -11.99
N PRO A 97 0.40 -15.05 -11.18
CA PRO A 97 0.45 -16.51 -11.22
C PRO A 97 -0.82 -17.18 -10.67
N ASP A 98 -1.56 -16.47 -9.82
CA ASP A 98 -2.79 -16.98 -9.22
C ASP A 98 -4.00 -16.72 -10.14
N GLU A 99 -4.52 -17.79 -10.72
CA GLU A 99 -5.69 -17.73 -11.62
C GLU A 99 -6.95 -17.21 -10.93
N LYS A 100 -7.12 -17.48 -9.63
CA LYS A 100 -8.24 -16.99 -8.85
C LYS A 100 -8.20 -15.48 -8.73
N ILE A 101 -7.01 -14.91 -8.51
CA ILE A 101 -6.82 -13.46 -8.46
C ILE A 101 -7.13 -12.84 -9.82
N ARG A 102 -6.64 -13.42 -10.91
CA ARG A 102 -6.97 -12.98 -12.28
C ARG A 102 -8.48 -12.97 -12.53
N ALA A 103 -9.17 -14.04 -12.14
CA ALA A 103 -10.61 -14.16 -12.29
C ALA A 103 -11.37 -13.11 -11.47
N ILE A 104 -10.94 -12.83 -10.23
CA ILE A 104 -11.58 -11.83 -9.38
C ILE A 104 -11.35 -10.41 -9.90
N ILE A 105 -10.14 -10.08 -10.37
CA ILE A 105 -9.86 -8.78 -10.99
C ILE A 105 -10.73 -8.58 -12.23
N ARG A 106 -10.78 -9.58 -13.14
CA ARG A 106 -11.66 -9.52 -14.32
C ARG A 106 -13.13 -9.37 -13.92
N GLY A 107 -13.58 -10.09 -12.90
CA GLY A 107 -14.93 -9.96 -12.35
C GLY A 107 -15.20 -8.60 -11.69
N ALA A 108 -14.18 -7.91 -11.17
CA ALA A 108 -14.31 -6.53 -10.67
C ALA A 108 -14.39 -5.52 -11.82
N ILE A 109 -13.59 -5.70 -12.87
CA ILE A 109 -13.63 -4.89 -14.08
C ILE A 109 -15.02 -5.00 -14.72
N SER A 110 -15.53 -6.20 -14.96
CA SER A 110 -16.86 -6.37 -15.58
C SER A 110 -18.00 -5.78 -14.75
N GLU A 111 -17.90 -5.83 -13.42
CA GLU A 111 -18.88 -5.18 -12.53
C GLU A 111 -18.81 -3.65 -12.64
N TRP A 112 -17.60 -3.10 -12.66
CA TRP A 112 -17.38 -1.67 -12.87
C TRP A 112 -17.89 -1.23 -14.26
N GLU A 113 -17.55 -1.97 -15.32
CA GLU A 113 -17.97 -1.69 -16.69
C GLU A 113 -19.50 -1.68 -16.81
N ASN A 114 -20.19 -2.68 -16.24
CA ASN A 114 -21.64 -2.75 -16.26
C ASN A 114 -22.30 -1.53 -15.59
N LYS A 115 -21.69 -1.00 -14.53
CA LYS A 115 -22.22 0.11 -13.74
C LYS A 115 -21.87 1.49 -14.30
N HIS A 116 -20.70 1.63 -14.94
CA HIS A 116 -20.17 2.92 -15.41
C HIS A 116 -20.21 3.11 -16.92
N ILE A 117 -20.38 2.04 -17.71
CA ILE A 117 -20.48 2.07 -19.17
C ILE A 117 -21.84 1.48 -19.61
N PRO A 118 -22.97 2.12 -19.27
CA PRO A 118 -24.27 1.63 -19.71
C PRO A 118 -24.42 1.84 -21.23
N GLY A 119 -24.57 0.76 -21.99
CA GLY A 119 -25.01 0.81 -23.39
C GLY A 119 -24.01 0.40 -24.47
N LEU A 120 -23.07 -0.51 -24.17
CA LEU A 120 -22.45 -1.33 -25.23
C LEU A 120 -23.33 -2.55 -25.54
#